data_AF-A0A6P5RQF8-F1
#
_entry.id   AF-A0A6P5RQF8-F1
#
_cell.length_a   1.000
_cell.length_b   1.000
_cell.length_c   1.000
_cell.angle_alpha   90.00
_cell.angle_beta   90.00
_cell.angle_gamma   90.00
#
_symmetry.space_group_name_H-M   'P 1'
#
loop_
_entity.id
_entity.type
_entity.pdbx_description
1 polymer ?
#
loop_
_entity_poly.entity_id
_entity_poly.type
_entity_poly.pdbx_seq_one_letter_code
_entity_poly.pdbx_strand_id
1 'polypeptide(L)'
;MSGGEAQNKKKKIAIIGVSALILVAMVVAVTVGITVSRHKGKSGGEQTSTSTKAIQSICQPTDYKKTCEDNLSKVASNVTDPKELVKAGFQVAIDQLREVIKNSTTLKELAKDPSTNQALQNCKELLEYAIDDLGDSFEKLGPFDFTKLDAYVEDLKVWLSAAMTYEQTCLDGFENTTGDAGEKMRQFLKTSQELTSNGLAMVSEVSTLFKALNIKTGRRLLQAAATATD
;
A
#
# COMPACT_ATOMS: atom_id res chain seq x y z
N MET A 1 33.00 -2.59 46.71
CA MET A 1 31.88 -2.58 45.75
C MET A 1 31.75 -3.95 45.10
N SER A 2 30.73 -4.74 45.43
CA SER A 2 30.41 -5.97 44.71
C SER A 2 28.90 -6.21 44.80
N GLY A 3 28.15 -5.64 43.86
CA GLY A 3 26.67 -5.66 43.90
C GLY A 3 25.96 -5.33 42.59
N GLY A 4 26.69 -5.07 41.49
CA GLY A 4 26.11 -4.65 40.21
C GLY A 4 25.83 -5.77 39.21
N GLU A 5 26.48 -6.92 39.31
CA GLU A 5 26.45 -7.95 38.25
C GLU A 5 25.30 -8.97 38.39
N ALA A 6 24.77 -9.14 39.61
CA ALA A 6 23.72 -10.12 39.89
C ALA A 6 22.32 -9.66 39.42
N GLN A 7 22.06 -8.35 39.34
CA GLN A 7 20.74 -7.84 38.93
C GLN A 7 20.49 -7.93 37.41
N ASN A 8 21.52 -7.73 36.58
CA ASN A 8 21.36 -7.71 35.13
C ASN A 8 21.12 -9.13 34.56
N LYS A 9 21.71 -10.17 35.17
CA LYS A 9 21.46 -11.57 34.80
C LYS A 9 20.01 -11.99 35.11
N LYS A 10 19.44 -11.56 36.25
CA LYS A 10 18.04 -11.85 36.62
C LYS A 10 17.03 -11.18 35.69
N LYS A 11 17.28 -9.93 35.26
CA LYS A 11 16.45 -9.23 34.27
C LYS A 11 16.50 -9.88 32.89
N LYS A 12 17.69 -10.31 32.43
CA LYS A 12 17.85 -11.03 31.15
C LYS A 12 17.16 -12.40 31.15
N ILE A 13 17.22 -13.15 32.26
CA ILE A 13 16.54 -14.45 32.39
C ILE A 13 15.02 -14.27 32.42
N ALA A 14 14.51 -13.22 33.07
CA ALA A 14 13.07 -12.89 33.06
C ALA A 14 12.56 -12.50 31.66
N ILE A 15 13.33 -11.72 30.90
CA ILE A 15 12.98 -11.33 29.52
C ILE A 15 12.93 -12.54 28.58
N ILE A 16 13.88 -13.46 28.68
CA ILE A 16 13.91 -14.68 27.85
C ILE A 16 12.72 -15.60 28.17
N GLY A 17 12.34 -15.70 29.45
CA GLY A 17 11.17 -16.48 29.87
C GLY A 17 9.84 -15.92 29.36
N VAL A 18 9.67 -14.59 29.42
CA VAL A 18 8.43 -13.93 28.94
C VAL A 18 8.29 -14.04 27.42
N SER A 19 9.38 -13.86 26.66
CA SER A 19 9.35 -13.99 25.20
C SER A 19 9.03 -15.41 24.74
N ALA A 20 9.56 -16.43 25.42
CA ALA A 20 9.25 -17.83 25.10
C ALA A 20 7.77 -18.16 25.36
N LEU A 21 7.19 -17.64 26.45
CA LEU A 21 5.77 -17.86 26.78
C LEU A 21 4.82 -17.18 25.78
N ILE A 22 5.14 -15.97 25.31
CA ILE A 22 4.35 -15.25 24.29
C ILE A 22 4.33 -16.02 22.97
N LEU A 23 5.48 -16.56 22.55
CA LEU A 23 5.58 -17.34 21.32
C LEU A 23 4.76 -18.63 21.39
N VAL A 24 4.80 -19.34 22.52
CA VAL A 24 4.00 -20.57 22.71
C VAL A 24 2.50 -20.25 22.75
N ALA A 25 2.08 -19.15 23.39
CA ALA A 25 0.68 -18.72 23.41
C ALA A 25 0.15 -18.35 22.02
N MET A 26 0.96 -17.69 21.18
CA MET A 26 0.59 -17.40 19.79
C MET A 26 0.44 -18.68 18.96
N VAL A 27 1.34 -19.67 19.09
CA VAL A 27 1.23 -20.93 18.33
C VAL A 27 -0.02 -21.71 18.74
N VAL A 28 -0.39 -21.71 20.02
CA VAL A 28 -1.64 -22.33 20.49
C VAL A 28 -2.88 -21.56 20.01
N ALA A 29 -2.85 -20.22 20.03
CA ALA A 29 -3.95 -19.40 19.48
C ALA A 29 -4.14 -19.60 17.97
N VAL A 30 -3.05 -19.77 17.21
CA VAL A 30 -3.10 -20.07 15.77
C VAL A 30 -3.61 -21.49 15.51
N THR A 31 -3.15 -22.50 16.25
CA THR A 31 -3.58 -23.90 16.04
C THR A 31 -5.01 -24.16 16.52
N VAL A 32 -5.44 -23.56 17.64
CA VAL A 32 -6.83 -23.64 18.13
C VAL A 32 -7.75 -22.72 17.32
N GLY A 33 -7.30 -21.53 16.91
CA GLY A 33 -8.06 -20.62 16.05
C GLY A 33 -8.37 -21.21 14.66
N ILE A 34 -7.44 -21.99 14.10
CA ILE A 34 -7.64 -22.72 12.83
C ILE A 34 -8.58 -23.93 13.01
N THR A 35 -8.61 -24.58 14.18
CA THR A 35 -9.42 -25.80 14.40
C THR A 35 -10.83 -25.51 14.92
N VAL A 36 -11.07 -24.39 15.62
CA VAL A 36 -12.40 -24.04 16.17
C VAL A 36 -13.27 -23.26 15.19
N SER A 37 -12.73 -22.76 14.07
CA SER A 37 -13.53 -22.07 13.03
C SER A 37 -14.26 -23.00 12.06
N ARG A 38 -14.32 -24.30 12.33
CA ARG A 38 -15.19 -25.23 11.58
C ARG A 38 -16.43 -25.58 12.39
N HIS A 39 -17.47 -24.75 12.27
CA HIS A 39 -18.82 -25.24 12.51
C HIS A 39 -19.87 -24.59 11.60
N LYS A 40 -20.53 -25.48 10.83
CA LYS A 40 -21.81 -25.38 10.13
C LYS A 40 -21.94 -24.38 8.97
N GLY A 41 -21.86 -24.94 7.77
CA GLY A 41 -22.09 -24.25 6.52
C GLY A 41 -23.53 -23.84 6.25
N LYS A 42 -23.64 -22.87 5.35
CA LYS A 42 -24.74 -22.73 4.42
C LYS A 42 -24.14 -22.92 3.03
N SER A 43 -24.67 -23.92 2.32
CA SER A 43 -24.37 -24.17 0.92
C SER A 43 -24.68 -22.92 0.11
N GLY A 44 -23.64 -22.37 -0.47
CA GLY A 44 -23.64 -21.26 -1.41
C GLY A 44 -22.24 -21.26 -2.00
N GLY A 45 -22.02 -22.13 -2.98
CA GLY A 45 -20.78 -22.13 -3.75
C GLY A 45 -20.69 -20.82 -4.51
N GLU A 46 -20.20 -19.78 -3.83
CA GLU A 46 -19.72 -18.59 -4.49
C GLU A 46 -18.44 -19.04 -5.21
N GLN A 47 -18.58 -19.38 -6.48
CA GLN A 47 -17.44 -19.38 -7.39
C GLN A 47 -16.89 -17.96 -7.39
N THR A 48 -16.02 -17.66 -6.43
CA THR A 48 -15.22 -16.44 -6.41
C THR A 48 -14.52 -16.40 -7.76
N SER A 49 -14.88 -15.40 -8.57
CA SER A 49 -14.36 -15.25 -9.92
C SER A 49 -12.83 -15.22 -9.90
N THR A 50 -12.17 -15.67 -10.97
CA THR A 50 -10.70 -15.62 -11.07
C THR A 50 -10.17 -14.20 -10.83
N SER A 51 -10.89 -13.18 -11.28
CA SER A 51 -10.58 -11.77 -11.03
C SER A 51 -10.63 -11.41 -9.54
N THR A 52 -11.65 -11.89 -8.81
CA THR A 52 -11.75 -11.66 -7.35
C THR A 52 -10.52 -12.20 -6.63
N LYS A 53 -10.03 -13.38 -7.02
CA LYS A 53 -8.80 -13.96 -6.44
C LYS A 53 -7.55 -13.17 -6.82
N ALA A 54 -7.48 -12.66 -8.05
CA ALA A 54 -6.38 -11.81 -8.50
C ALA A 54 -6.32 -10.49 -7.72
N ILE A 55 -7.48 -9.85 -7.52
CA ILE A 55 -7.64 -8.63 -6.69
C ILE A 55 -7.23 -8.92 -5.24
N GLN A 56 -7.73 -10.00 -4.63
CA GLN A 56 -7.34 -10.38 -3.27
C GLN A 56 -5.83 -10.62 -3.16
N SER A 57 -5.23 -11.26 -4.16
CA SER A 57 -3.79 -11.52 -4.17
C SER A 57 -2.97 -10.25 -4.25
N ILE A 58 -3.36 -9.28 -5.10
CA ILE A 58 -2.61 -8.04 -5.27
C ILE A 58 -2.82 -7.08 -4.10
N CYS A 59 -3.99 -7.12 -3.45
CA CYS A 59 -4.28 -6.34 -2.25
C CYS A 59 -3.71 -6.95 -0.96
N GLN A 60 -3.32 -8.24 -0.97
CA GLN A 60 -2.79 -8.94 0.21
C GLN A 60 -1.62 -8.24 0.92
N PRO A 61 -0.60 -7.69 0.25
CA PRO A 61 0.53 -7.02 0.88
C PRO A 61 0.22 -5.58 1.37
N THR A 62 -0.98 -5.06 1.11
CA THR A 62 -1.31 -3.66 1.37
C THR A 62 -1.79 -3.42 2.80
N ASP A 63 -1.55 -2.22 3.32
CA ASP A 63 -1.99 -1.81 4.66
C ASP A 63 -3.52 -1.54 4.70
N TYR A 64 -4.09 -1.04 3.61
CA TYR A 64 -5.53 -0.73 3.49
C TYR A 64 -6.25 -1.71 2.54
N LYS A 65 -6.20 -3.00 2.88
CA LYS A 65 -6.71 -4.10 2.04
C LYS A 65 -8.15 -3.91 1.59
N LYS A 66 -9.03 -3.52 2.51
CA LYS A 66 -10.45 -3.30 2.21
C LYS A 66 -10.63 -2.20 1.17
N THR A 67 -9.92 -1.08 1.33
CA THR A 67 -9.93 0.03 0.36
C THR A 67 -9.38 -0.40 -0.99
N CYS A 68 -8.33 -1.23 -1.01
CA CYS A 68 -7.80 -1.81 -2.25
C CYS A 68 -8.84 -2.69 -2.96
N GLU A 69 -9.41 -3.68 -2.25
CA GLU A 69 -10.36 -4.63 -2.83
C GLU A 69 -11.67 -3.96 -3.25
N ASP A 70 -12.24 -3.10 -2.41
CA ASP A 70 -13.50 -2.41 -2.67
C ASP A 70 -13.41 -1.51 -3.91
N ASN A 71 -12.24 -0.88 -4.15
CA ASN A 71 -12.06 -0.01 -5.31
C ASN A 71 -11.65 -0.78 -6.57
N LEU A 72 -10.72 -1.74 -6.49
CA LEU A 72 -10.35 -2.55 -7.66
C LEU A 72 -11.52 -3.39 -8.16
N SER A 73 -12.37 -3.92 -7.27
CA SER A 73 -13.54 -4.72 -7.67
C SER A 73 -14.55 -3.92 -8.50
N LYS A 74 -14.59 -2.59 -8.38
CA LYS A 74 -15.49 -1.73 -9.16
C LYS A 74 -15.02 -1.55 -10.61
N VAL A 75 -13.70 -1.50 -10.82
CA VAL A 75 -13.10 -1.12 -12.12
C VAL A 75 -12.42 -2.29 -12.83
N ALA A 76 -12.08 -3.35 -12.11
CA ALA A 76 -11.25 -4.45 -12.59
C ALA A 76 -11.90 -5.83 -12.32
N SER A 77 -13.24 -5.88 -12.22
CA SER A 77 -14.01 -7.10 -11.92
C SER A 77 -13.80 -8.26 -12.90
N ASN A 78 -13.30 -7.99 -14.11
CA ASN A 78 -12.99 -8.98 -15.14
C ASN A 78 -11.50 -9.00 -15.53
N VAL A 79 -10.64 -8.35 -14.75
CA VAL A 79 -9.20 -8.26 -15.03
C VAL A 79 -8.47 -9.25 -14.15
N THR A 80 -7.67 -10.12 -14.77
CA THR A 80 -6.80 -11.07 -14.08
C THR A 80 -5.32 -10.78 -14.29
N ASP A 81 -5.00 -9.93 -15.28
CA ASP A 81 -3.63 -9.55 -15.58
C ASP A 81 -3.08 -8.60 -14.49
N PRO A 82 -1.96 -8.94 -13.81
CA PRO A 82 -1.41 -8.11 -12.75
C PRO A 82 -1.02 -6.69 -13.20
N LYS A 83 -0.55 -6.51 -14.44
CA LYS A 83 -0.20 -5.17 -14.96
C LYS A 83 -1.45 -4.32 -15.10
N GLU A 84 -2.51 -4.87 -15.71
CA GLU A 84 -3.78 -4.16 -15.85
C GLU A 84 -4.46 -3.91 -14.49
N LEU A 85 -4.24 -4.76 -13.48
CA LEU A 85 -4.67 -4.51 -12.10
C LEU A 85 -3.88 -3.37 -11.43
N VAL A 86 -2.55 -3.34 -11.56
CA VAL A 86 -1.73 -2.22 -11.06
C VAL A 86 -2.17 -0.92 -11.73
N LYS A 87 -2.33 -0.94 -13.06
CA LYS A 87 -2.84 0.21 -13.80
C LYS A 87 -4.22 0.66 -13.32
N ALA A 88 -5.16 -0.27 -13.13
CA ALA A 88 -6.47 0.07 -12.59
C ALA A 88 -6.36 0.73 -11.21
N GLY A 89 -5.46 0.24 -10.35
CA GLY A 89 -5.22 0.83 -9.02
C GLY A 89 -4.75 2.29 -9.08
N PHE A 90 -3.80 2.60 -9.96
CA PHE A 90 -3.34 3.98 -10.16
C PHE A 90 -4.45 4.86 -10.74
N GLN A 91 -5.29 4.34 -11.63
CA GLN A 91 -6.38 5.11 -12.24
C GLN A 91 -7.42 5.48 -11.18
N VAL A 92 -7.74 4.53 -10.29
CA VAL A 92 -8.60 4.80 -9.13
C VAL A 92 -8.00 5.89 -8.25
N ALA A 93 -6.70 5.85 -7.95
CA ALA A 93 -6.05 6.89 -7.14
C ALA A 93 -6.17 8.28 -7.79
N ILE A 94 -5.87 8.39 -9.08
CA ILE A 94 -6.04 9.64 -9.85
C ILE A 94 -7.48 10.13 -9.82
N ASP A 95 -8.46 9.25 -10.01
CA ASP A 95 -9.87 9.62 -10.02
C ASP A 95 -10.33 10.11 -8.64
N GLN A 96 -9.82 9.52 -7.56
CA GLN A 96 -10.04 9.99 -6.21
C GLN A 96 -9.42 11.37 -5.97
N LEU A 97 -8.18 11.62 -6.39
CA LEU A 97 -7.56 12.96 -6.31
C LEU A 97 -8.39 14.01 -7.05
N ARG A 98 -8.88 13.70 -8.26
CA ARG A 98 -9.77 14.59 -9.02
C ARG A 98 -11.08 14.85 -8.29
N GLU A 99 -11.65 13.83 -7.65
CA GLU A 99 -12.84 13.97 -6.82
C GLU A 99 -12.58 14.88 -5.62
N VAL A 100 -11.43 14.78 -4.96
CA VAL A 100 -11.02 15.70 -3.89
C VAL A 100 -10.93 17.13 -4.40
N ILE A 101 -10.24 17.37 -5.52
CA ILE A 101 -10.13 18.72 -6.11
C ILE A 101 -11.52 19.27 -6.42
N LYS A 102 -12.42 18.47 -6.98
CA LYS A 102 -13.81 18.88 -7.24
C LYS A 102 -14.55 19.20 -5.94
N ASN A 103 -14.49 18.34 -4.94
CA ASN A 103 -15.17 18.52 -3.65
C ASN A 103 -14.59 19.69 -2.85
N SER A 104 -13.30 20.00 -3.03
CA SER A 104 -12.64 21.16 -2.41
C SER A 104 -13.30 22.49 -2.78
N THR A 105 -14.02 22.56 -3.91
CA THR A 105 -14.79 23.75 -4.27
C THR A 105 -15.89 24.09 -3.26
N THR A 106 -16.44 23.07 -2.58
CA THR A 106 -17.43 23.24 -1.50
C THR A 106 -16.81 23.84 -0.23
N LEU A 107 -15.49 23.79 -0.09
CA LEU A 107 -14.76 24.38 1.04
C LEU A 107 -14.49 25.87 0.85
N LYS A 108 -14.76 26.44 -0.33
CA LYS A 108 -14.58 27.89 -0.58
C LYS A 108 -15.37 28.75 0.40
N GLU A 109 -16.57 28.29 0.81
CA GLU A 109 -17.40 29.00 1.78
C GLU A 109 -16.88 28.89 3.22
N LEU A 110 -16.04 27.89 3.51
CA LEU A 110 -15.39 27.70 4.80
C LEU A 110 -14.03 28.41 4.86
N ALA A 111 -13.38 28.56 3.71
CA ALA A 111 -12.10 29.25 3.55
C ALA A 111 -12.27 30.78 3.43
N LYS A 112 -12.94 31.39 4.42
CA LYS A 112 -13.26 32.83 4.44
C LYS A 112 -12.07 33.69 4.83
N ASP A 113 -11.18 33.19 5.69
CA ASP A 113 -9.97 33.90 6.04
C ASP A 113 -8.88 33.67 4.97
N PRO A 114 -7.95 34.63 4.80
CA PRO A 114 -6.92 34.54 3.77
C PRO A 114 -6.02 33.30 3.90
N SER A 115 -5.72 32.86 5.12
CA SER A 115 -4.80 31.73 5.35
C SER A 115 -5.42 30.40 4.91
N THR A 116 -6.68 30.15 5.26
CA THR A 116 -7.41 28.96 4.82
C THR A 116 -7.65 28.97 3.31
N ASN A 117 -7.89 30.15 2.72
CA ASN A 117 -8.03 30.26 1.28
C ASN A 117 -6.73 29.90 0.55
N GLN A 118 -5.60 30.42 1.02
CA GLN A 118 -4.29 30.09 0.47
C GLN A 118 -3.96 28.61 0.64
N ALA A 119 -4.20 28.03 1.81
CA ALA A 119 -4.04 26.59 2.06
C ALA A 119 -4.86 25.74 1.07
N LEU A 120 -6.10 26.15 0.80
CA LEU A 120 -6.98 25.48 -0.16
C LEU A 120 -6.47 25.56 -1.61
N GLN A 121 -5.91 26.69 -2.04
CA GLN A 121 -5.34 26.79 -3.39
C GLN A 121 -4.05 25.97 -3.51
N ASN A 122 -3.14 26.10 -2.54
CA ASN A 122 -1.90 25.33 -2.51
C ASN A 122 -2.20 23.82 -2.50
N CYS A 123 -3.20 23.40 -1.73
CA CYS A 123 -3.62 22.01 -1.72
C CYS A 123 -4.03 21.54 -3.11
N LYS A 124 -4.87 22.30 -3.84
CA LYS A 124 -5.28 21.89 -5.20
C LYS A 124 -4.09 21.74 -6.14
N GLU A 125 -3.16 22.70 -6.11
CA GLU A 125 -1.94 22.65 -6.93
C GLU A 125 -1.11 21.39 -6.60
N LEU A 126 -0.94 21.06 -5.31
CA LEU A 126 -0.26 19.84 -4.89
C LEU A 126 -0.98 18.57 -5.37
N LEU A 127 -2.31 18.55 -5.34
CA LEU A 127 -3.08 17.40 -5.84
C LEU A 127 -3.04 17.30 -7.37
N GLU A 128 -2.91 18.42 -8.08
CA GLU A 128 -2.67 18.44 -9.53
C GLU A 128 -1.29 17.86 -9.84
N TYR A 129 -0.24 18.22 -9.11
CA TYR A 129 1.07 17.57 -9.23
C TYR A 129 1.02 16.07 -8.94
N ALA A 130 0.26 15.65 -7.93
CA ALA A 130 0.07 14.21 -7.67
C ALA A 130 -0.63 13.49 -8.83
N ILE A 131 -1.62 14.13 -9.47
CA ILE A 131 -2.31 13.57 -10.64
C ILE A 131 -1.36 13.45 -11.83
N ASP A 132 -0.56 14.48 -12.10
CA ASP A 132 0.39 14.51 -13.21
C ASP A 132 1.47 13.45 -13.02
N ASP A 133 2.08 13.38 -11.83
CA ASP A 133 3.09 12.37 -11.47
C ASP A 133 2.56 10.93 -11.61
N LEU A 134 1.35 10.67 -11.09
CA LEU A 134 0.72 9.37 -11.23
C LEU A 134 0.37 9.07 -12.70
N GLY A 135 -0.03 10.09 -13.48
CA GLY A 135 -0.28 10.01 -14.91
C GLY A 135 0.96 9.64 -15.72
N ASP A 136 2.05 10.37 -15.52
CA ASP A 136 3.35 10.15 -16.18
C ASP A 136 3.91 8.75 -15.86
N SER A 137 3.67 8.28 -14.63
CA SER A 137 4.04 6.93 -14.21
C SER A 137 3.41 5.85 -15.10
N PHE A 138 2.19 6.07 -15.63
CA PHE A 138 1.54 5.16 -16.58
C PHE A 138 2.19 5.17 -17.95
N GLU A 139 2.48 6.35 -18.47
CA GLU A 139 3.10 6.48 -19.80
C GLU A 139 4.46 5.79 -19.82
N LYS A 140 5.20 5.91 -18.70
CA LYS A 140 6.48 5.23 -18.50
C LYS A 140 6.37 3.70 -18.56
N LEU A 141 5.26 3.12 -18.10
CA LEU A 141 5.04 1.67 -18.14
C LEU A 141 4.93 1.12 -19.56
N GLY A 142 4.56 1.94 -20.54
CA GLY A 142 4.67 1.67 -21.98
C GLY A 142 4.23 0.28 -22.49
N PRO A 143 4.65 -0.11 -23.71
CA PRO A 143 4.67 -1.51 -24.11
C PRO A 143 5.67 -2.26 -23.24
N PHE A 144 5.22 -3.39 -22.70
CA PHE A 144 5.89 -4.05 -21.59
C PHE A 144 7.24 -4.67 -22.03
N ASP A 145 8.31 -4.22 -21.39
CA ASP A 145 9.67 -4.76 -21.55
C ASP A 145 10.13 -5.35 -20.22
N PHE A 146 10.10 -6.68 -20.09
CA PHE A 146 10.57 -7.40 -18.90
C PHE A 146 12.01 -7.03 -18.51
N THR A 147 12.85 -6.60 -19.46
CA THR A 147 14.24 -6.21 -19.19
C THR A 147 14.35 -4.89 -18.44
N LYS A 148 13.29 -4.08 -18.43
CA LYS A 148 13.20 -2.77 -17.76
C LYS A 148 12.31 -2.79 -16.52
N LEU A 149 11.83 -3.97 -16.10
CA LEU A 149 10.89 -4.07 -14.98
C LEU A 149 11.43 -3.44 -13.70
N ASP A 150 12.72 -3.61 -13.39
CA ASP A 150 13.33 -2.94 -12.23
C ASP A 150 13.27 -1.41 -12.35
N ALA A 151 13.58 -0.86 -13.53
CA ALA A 151 13.50 0.58 -13.76
C ALA A 151 12.06 1.10 -13.65
N TYR A 152 11.09 0.37 -14.20
CA TYR A 152 9.67 0.71 -14.06
C TYR A 152 9.23 0.74 -12.60
N VAL A 153 9.60 -0.29 -11.84
CA VAL A 153 9.24 -0.40 -10.42
C VAL A 153 9.87 0.71 -9.59
N GLU A 154 11.13 1.07 -9.83
CA GLU A 154 11.77 2.17 -9.10
C GLU A 154 11.16 3.52 -9.47
N ASP A 155 10.89 3.78 -10.75
CA ASP A 155 10.18 5.00 -11.17
C ASP A 155 8.79 5.07 -10.50
N LEU A 156 8.00 4.00 -10.55
CA LEU A 156 6.67 3.95 -9.92
C LEU A 156 6.74 4.24 -8.41
N LYS A 157 7.74 3.72 -7.70
CA LYS A 157 7.93 4.03 -6.27
C LYS A 157 8.19 5.50 -6.03
N VAL A 158 9.00 6.13 -6.89
CA VAL A 158 9.31 7.56 -6.79
C VAL A 158 8.04 8.38 -6.97
N TRP A 159 7.28 8.14 -8.06
CA TRP A 159 6.05 8.87 -8.34
C TRP A 159 4.98 8.67 -7.24
N LEU A 160 4.80 7.44 -6.76
CA LEU A 160 3.87 7.17 -5.65
C LEU A 160 4.30 7.84 -4.34
N SER A 161 5.60 7.84 -4.04
CA SER A 161 6.13 8.51 -2.85
C SER A 161 5.99 10.04 -2.94
N ALA A 162 6.16 10.60 -4.14
CA ALA A 162 5.91 12.01 -4.42
C ALA A 162 4.42 12.35 -4.22
N ALA A 163 3.51 11.58 -4.81
CA ALA A 163 2.07 11.75 -4.63
C ALA A 163 1.65 11.71 -3.15
N MET A 164 2.14 10.74 -2.36
CA MET A 164 1.88 10.70 -0.92
C MET A 164 2.39 11.96 -0.20
N THR A 165 3.55 12.46 -0.61
CA THR A 165 4.15 13.68 -0.05
C THR A 165 3.30 14.90 -0.37
N TYR A 166 2.79 15.02 -1.60
CA TYR A 166 1.90 16.10 -2.00
C TYR A 166 0.57 16.08 -1.23
N GLU A 167 -0.05 14.90 -1.09
CA GLU A 167 -1.26 14.73 -0.29
C GLU A 167 -1.03 15.15 1.18
N GLN A 168 0.10 14.74 1.77
CA GLN A 168 0.45 15.13 3.14
C GLN A 168 0.73 16.63 3.26
N THR A 169 1.51 17.20 2.34
CA THR A 169 1.84 18.63 2.33
C THR A 169 0.58 19.49 2.15
N CYS A 170 -0.40 19.02 1.37
CA CYS A 170 -1.71 19.68 1.28
C CYS A 170 -2.34 19.78 2.68
N LEU A 171 -2.36 18.69 3.45
CA LEU A 171 -2.95 18.67 4.79
C LEU A 171 -2.16 19.52 5.79
N ASP A 172 -0.83 19.51 5.71
CA ASP A 172 0.05 20.31 6.54
C ASP A 172 -0.21 21.81 6.35
N GLY A 173 -0.58 22.21 5.13
CA GLY A 173 -1.00 23.58 4.81
C GLY A 173 -2.19 24.09 5.63
N PHE A 174 -2.99 23.20 6.22
CA PHE A 174 -4.14 23.56 7.06
C PHE A 174 -3.85 23.57 8.57
N GLU A 175 -2.69 23.12 9.05
CA GLU A 175 -2.42 22.93 10.50
C GLU A 175 -2.58 24.20 11.34
N ASN A 176 -2.34 25.38 10.75
CA ASN A 176 -2.45 26.67 11.42
C ASN A 176 -3.67 27.49 10.97
N THR A 177 -4.61 26.86 10.27
CA THR A 177 -5.83 27.51 9.78
C THR A 177 -6.95 27.43 10.82
N THR A 178 -7.89 28.37 10.76
CA THR A 178 -9.07 28.37 11.65
C THR A 178 -10.27 27.70 10.97
N GLY A 179 -11.03 26.91 11.73
CA GLY A 179 -12.29 26.30 11.27
C GLY A 179 -12.14 24.88 10.72
N ASP A 180 -13.20 24.39 10.07
CA ASP A 180 -13.35 22.96 9.74
C ASP A 180 -12.78 22.56 8.36
N ALA A 181 -12.18 23.50 7.63
CA ALA A 181 -11.73 23.26 6.26
C ALA A 181 -10.62 22.18 6.19
N GLY A 182 -9.65 22.23 7.10
CA GLY A 182 -8.57 21.24 7.17
C GLY A 182 -9.06 19.83 7.49
N GLU A 183 -9.99 19.71 8.44
CA GLU A 183 -10.59 18.41 8.80
C GLU A 183 -11.43 17.85 7.65
N LYS A 184 -12.22 18.68 6.96
CA LYS A 184 -12.94 18.24 5.77
C LYS A 184 -12.00 17.84 4.63
N MET A 185 -10.90 18.56 4.43
CA MET A 185 -9.90 18.19 3.43
C MET A 185 -9.27 16.83 3.75
N ARG A 186 -8.93 16.58 5.02
CA ARG A 186 -8.46 15.27 5.49
C ARG A 186 -9.46 14.15 5.19
N GLN A 187 -10.74 14.40 5.40
CA GLN A 187 -11.79 13.43 5.09
C GLN A 187 -11.92 13.16 3.59
N PHE A 188 -11.82 14.20 2.76
CA PHE A 188 -11.81 14.05 1.30
C PHE A 188 -10.58 13.28 0.82
N LEU A 189 -9.39 13.57 1.37
CA LEU A 189 -8.15 12.92 0.96
C LEU A 189 -7.97 11.50 1.44
N LYS A 190 -8.69 11.07 2.47
CA LYS A 190 -8.49 9.78 3.14
C LYS A 190 -8.41 8.60 2.14
N THR A 191 -9.41 8.46 1.27
CA THR A 191 -9.44 7.33 0.34
C THR A 191 -8.30 7.40 -0.69
N SER A 192 -7.95 8.60 -1.14
CA SER A 192 -6.79 8.79 -2.03
C SER A 192 -5.48 8.36 -1.36
N GLN A 193 -5.23 8.84 -0.14
CA GLN A 193 -4.02 8.48 0.62
C GLN A 193 -3.90 6.97 0.87
N GLU A 194 -5.00 6.32 1.22
CA GLU A 194 -5.05 4.87 1.39
C GLU A 194 -4.72 4.14 0.07
N LEU A 195 -5.22 4.62 -1.08
CA LEU A 195 -4.96 4.04 -2.39
C LEU A 195 -3.51 4.27 -2.86
N THR A 196 -2.97 5.48 -2.67
CA THR A 196 -1.57 5.80 -2.99
C THR A 196 -0.62 4.93 -2.16
N SER A 197 -0.89 4.80 -0.85
CA SER A 197 -0.16 3.89 0.04
C SER A 197 -0.25 2.43 -0.42
N ASN A 198 -1.45 1.95 -0.75
CA ASN A 198 -1.64 0.60 -1.29
C ASN A 198 -0.86 0.41 -2.60
N GLY A 199 -0.86 1.39 -3.50
CA GLY A 199 -0.09 1.39 -4.74
C GLY A 199 1.40 1.16 -4.50
N LEU A 200 1.97 1.88 -3.53
CA LEU A 200 3.36 1.75 -3.15
C LEU A 200 3.69 0.37 -2.58
N ALA A 201 2.81 -0.18 -1.74
CA ALA A 201 2.95 -1.52 -1.20
C ALA A 201 2.91 -2.59 -2.32
N MET A 202 1.97 -2.47 -3.26
CA MET A 202 1.86 -3.39 -4.41
C MET A 202 3.11 -3.37 -5.29
N VAL A 203 3.58 -2.18 -5.67
CA VAL A 203 4.80 -2.02 -6.49
C VAL A 203 6.04 -2.54 -5.76
N SER A 204 6.12 -2.34 -4.45
CA SER A 204 7.22 -2.85 -3.61
C SER A 204 7.23 -4.37 -3.51
N GLU A 205 6.05 -4.99 -3.41
CA GLU A 205 5.93 -6.46 -3.41
C GLU A 205 6.33 -7.04 -4.77
N VAL A 206 5.89 -6.43 -5.88
CA VAL A 206 6.32 -6.82 -7.23
C VAL A 206 7.84 -6.75 -7.38
N SER A 207 8.48 -5.69 -6.88
CA SER A 207 9.94 -5.56 -6.82
C SER A 207 10.60 -6.75 -6.12
N THR A 208 10.05 -7.12 -4.97
CA THR A 208 10.60 -8.16 -4.09
C THR A 208 10.47 -9.53 -4.72
N LEU A 209 9.30 -9.85 -5.28
CA LEU A 209 9.04 -11.10 -5.98
C LEU A 209 9.93 -11.25 -7.21
N PHE A 210 10.07 -10.19 -8.01
CA PHE A 210 10.92 -10.23 -9.20
C PHE A 210 12.39 -10.48 -8.85
N LYS A 211 12.93 -9.77 -7.84
CA LYS A 211 14.29 -10.00 -7.34
C LYS A 211 14.48 -11.44 -6.86
N ALA A 212 13.51 -12.01 -6.14
CA ALA A 212 13.56 -13.39 -5.69
C ALA A 212 13.58 -14.40 -6.86
N LEU A 213 12.80 -14.15 -7.91
CA LEU A 213 12.75 -15.01 -9.11
C LEU A 213 14.06 -14.94 -9.92
N ASN A 214 14.66 -13.75 -10.07
CA ASN A 214 15.95 -13.59 -10.74
C ASN A 214 17.08 -14.30 -9.98
N ILE A 215 17.12 -14.18 -8.66
CA ILE A 215 18.11 -14.89 -7.83
C ILE A 215 17.94 -16.41 -7.97
N LYS A 216 16.70 -16.91 -7.96
CA LYS A 216 16.41 -18.34 -8.12
C LYS A 216 16.82 -18.85 -9.51
N THR A 217 16.59 -18.07 -10.55
CA THR A 217 16.95 -18.42 -11.93
C THR A 217 18.46 -18.42 -12.12
N GLY A 218 19.16 -17.38 -11.66
CA GLY A 218 20.62 -17.33 -11.68
C GLY A 218 21.27 -18.48 -10.91
N ARG A 219 20.75 -18.82 -9.72
CA ARG A 219 21.26 -19.94 -8.92
C ARG A 219 21.04 -21.29 -9.61
N ARG A 220 19.92 -21.48 -10.32
CA ARG A 220 19.67 -22.68 -11.14
C ARG A 220 20.61 -22.78 -12.35
N LEU A 221 20.90 -21.67 -13.02
CA LEU A 221 21.85 -21.65 -14.14
C LEU A 221 23.27 -21.96 -13.70
N LEU A 222 23.70 -21.43 -12.54
CA LEU A 222 25.00 -21.78 -11.96
C LEU A 222 25.09 -23.26 -11.58
N GLN A 223 24.01 -23.83 -11.04
CA GLN A 223 23.98 -25.25 -10.67
C GLN A 223 23.92 -26.17 -11.91
N ALA A 224 23.22 -25.77 -12.97
CA ALA A 224 23.21 -26.46 -14.25
C ALA A 224 24.57 -26.38 -14.96
N ALA A 225 25.25 -25.23 -14.90
CA ALA A 225 26.60 -25.07 -15.44
C ALA A 225 27.63 -25.94 -14.70
N ALA A 226 27.53 -25.99 -13.36
CA ALA A 226 28.42 -26.82 -12.54
C ALA A 226 28.25 -28.33 -12.77
N THR A 227 27.04 -28.78 -13.16
CA THR A 227 26.74 -30.19 -13.45
C THR A 227 27.03 -30.59 -14.90
N ALA A 228 27.24 -29.63 -15.80
CA ALA A 228 27.61 -29.89 -17.19
C ALA A 228 29.13 -29.95 -17.42
N THR A 229 29.93 -29.61 -16.40
CA THR A 229 31.40 -29.66 -16.42
C THR A 229 32.00 -30.92 -15.75
N ASP A 230 31.16 -31.84 -15.28
CA ASP A 230 31.53 -33.19 -14.81
C ASP A 230 31.16 -34.27 -15.83
#